data_AF-A0A2A2LDT5-F1
#
_entry.id   AF-A0A2A2LDT5-F1
#
_cell.length_a   1.000
_cell.length_b   1.000
_cell.length_c   1.000
_cell.angle_alpha   90.00
_cell.angle_beta   90.00
_cell.angle_gamma   90.00
#
_symmetry.space_group_name_H-M   'P 1'
#
loop_
_entity.id
_entity.type
_entity.pdbx_description
1 polymer ?
#
loop_
_entity_poly.entity_id
_entity_poly.type
_entity_poly.pdbx_seq_one_letter_code
_entity_poly.pdbx_strand_id
1 'polypeptide(L)'
;MCCYKLVSVNFKWSGLQRVAERQIHKAYSRLFTKLNRECVCWMDRWLCMSMSDIEKLEEETKRQLHRQIADSDRKGMAFSEISKFNNSTV
;
A
#
# COMPACT_ATOMS: atom_id res chain seq x y z
N MET A 1 -9.88 -15.24 12.99
CA MET A 1 -9.58 -13.89 13.54
C MET A 1 -10.11 -12.84 12.58
N CYS A 2 -10.62 -11.70 13.08
CA CYS A 2 -11.09 -10.59 12.25
C CYS A 2 -10.33 -9.32 12.64
N CYS A 3 -9.85 -8.56 11.65
CA CYS A 3 -9.17 -7.29 11.87
C CYS A 3 -10.06 -6.13 11.41
N TYR A 4 -10.51 -5.31 12.36
CA TYR A 4 -11.33 -4.13 12.09
C TYR A 4 -10.42 -2.91 11.92
N LYS A 5 -10.17 -2.51 10.66
CA LYS A 5 -9.33 -1.35 10.32
C LYS A 5 -10.20 -0.15 9.95
N LEU A 6 -10.37 0.77 10.90
CA LEU A 6 -11.04 2.05 10.65
C LEU A 6 -10.08 3.01 9.94
N VAL A 7 -10.39 3.38 8.70
CA VAL A 7 -9.59 4.33 7.91
C VAL A 7 -10.34 5.66 7.83
N SER A 8 -9.71 6.73 8.33
CA SER A 8 -10.22 8.10 8.21
C SER A 8 -9.25 8.91 7.35
N VAL A 9 -9.78 9.62 6.36
CA VAL A 9 -9.00 10.45 5.42
C VAL A 9 -9.58 11.86 5.43
N ASN A 10 -8.72 12.86 5.57
CA ASN A 10 -9.10 14.27 5.49
C ASN A 10 -8.22 14.95 4.43
N PHE A 11 -8.82 15.35 3.31
CA PHE A 11 -8.11 16.07 2.24
C PHE A 11 -8.78 17.42 1.97
N LYS A 12 -8.31 18.45 2.66
CA LYS A 12 -8.88 19.81 2.57
C LYS A 12 -8.33 20.58 1.37
N TRP A 13 -8.95 20.41 0.20
CA TRP A 13 -8.71 21.21 -1.01
C TRP A 13 -10.03 21.49 -1.74
N SER A 14 -10.34 22.77 -1.94
CA SER A 14 -11.51 23.22 -2.72
C SER A 14 -11.55 22.59 -4.12
N GLY A 15 -12.66 21.95 -4.47
CA GLY A 15 -12.88 21.31 -5.78
C GLY A 15 -12.37 19.87 -5.92
N LEU A 16 -11.32 19.46 -5.20
CA LEU A 16 -10.72 18.12 -5.31
C LEU A 16 -10.98 17.19 -4.12
N GLN A 17 -11.43 17.73 -2.98
CA GLN A 17 -11.66 17.00 -1.72
C GLN A 17 -12.32 15.63 -1.93
N ARG A 18 -13.56 15.65 -2.44
CA ARG A 18 -14.38 14.43 -2.58
C ARG A 18 -13.76 13.41 -3.53
N VAL A 19 -13.06 13.85 -4.56
CA VAL A 19 -12.46 12.94 -5.54
C VAL A 19 -11.22 12.28 -4.97
N ALA A 20 -10.33 13.06 -4.34
CA ALA A 20 -9.13 12.55 -3.71
C ALA A 20 -9.46 11.56 -2.57
N GLU A 21 -10.36 11.93 -1.67
CA GLU A 21 -10.76 11.08 -0.54
C GLU A 21 -11.32 9.73 -1.02
N ARG A 22 -12.20 9.74 -2.05
CA ARG A 22 -12.71 8.50 -2.64
C ARG A 22 -11.63 7.63 -3.26
N GLN A 23 -10.68 8.24 -3.98
CA GLN A 23 -9.60 7.48 -4.61
C GLN A 23 -8.67 6.85 -3.57
N ILE A 24 -8.37 7.57 -2.49
CA ILE A 24 -7.57 7.07 -1.37
C ILE A 24 -8.27 5.86 -0.73
N HIS A 25 -9.57 5.94 -0.46
CA HIS A 25 -10.32 4.79 0.09
C HIS A 25 -10.31 3.58 -0.84
N LYS A 26 -10.44 3.78 -2.16
CA LYS A 26 -10.34 2.69 -3.14
C LYS A 26 -8.94 2.07 -3.16
N ALA A 27 -7.90 2.89 -3.10
CA ALA A 27 -6.52 2.43 -3.03
C ALA A 27 -6.25 1.59 -1.77
N TYR A 28 -6.74 2.04 -0.60
CA TYR A 28 -6.62 1.29 0.66
C TYR A 28 -7.33 -0.07 0.60
N SER A 29 -8.54 -0.13 0.04
CA SER A 29 -9.25 -1.40 -0.12
C SER A 29 -8.43 -2.40 -0.94
N ARG A 30 -7.92 -1.97 -2.11
CA ARG A 30 -7.06 -2.80 -2.97
C ARG A 30 -5.77 -3.23 -2.27
N LEU A 31 -5.12 -2.31 -1.55
CA LEU A 31 -3.89 -2.58 -0.81
C LEU A 31 -4.11 -3.65 0.26
N PHE A 32 -5.15 -3.50 1.08
CA PHE A 32 -5.42 -4.45 2.16
C PHE A 32 -5.83 -5.82 1.63
N THR A 33 -6.62 -5.91 0.57
CA THR A 33 -6.96 -7.20 -0.03
C THR A 33 -5.71 -7.93 -0.52
N LYS A 34 -4.80 -7.22 -1.20
CA LYS A 34 -3.54 -7.81 -1.68
C LYS A 34 -2.64 -8.24 -0.51
N LEU A 35 -2.43 -7.35 0.47
CA LEU A 35 -1.56 -7.63 1.62
C LEU A 35 -2.05 -8.82 2.43
N ASN A 36 -3.35 -8.92 2.72
CA ASN A 36 -3.87 -10.06 3.48
C ASN A 36 -3.74 -11.37 2.69
N ARG A 37 -3.93 -11.34 1.37
CA ARG A 37 -3.70 -12.51 0.51
C ARG A 37 -2.24 -12.95 0.55
N GLU A 38 -1.31 -12.02 0.36
CA GLU A 38 0.14 -12.31 0.39
C GLU A 38 0.59 -12.81 1.77
N CYS A 39 0.11 -12.20 2.85
CA CYS A 39 0.41 -12.62 4.21
C CYS A 39 -0.02 -14.07 4.47
N VAL A 40 -1.23 -14.45 4.02
CA VAL A 40 -1.73 -15.82 4.12
C VAL A 40 -0.94 -16.77 3.22
N CYS A 41 -0.66 -16.39 1.97
CA CYS A 41 0.16 -17.22 1.06
C CYS A 41 1.60 -17.42 1.57
N TRP A 42 2.12 -16.52 2.40
CA TRP A 42 3.45 -16.63 2.99
C TRP A 42 3.47 -17.18 4.42
N MET A 43 2.36 -17.75 4.92
CA MET A 43 2.27 -18.33 6.27
C MET A 43 3.44 -19.26 6.60
N ASP A 44 3.81 -20.14 5.66
CA ASP A 44 4.90 -21.11 5.87
C ASP A 44 6.26 -20.45 6.15
N ARG A 45 6.46 -19.20 5.73
CA ARG A 45 7.73 -18.47 5.91
C ARG A 45 7.84 -17.82 7.28
N TRP A 46 6.73 -17.39 7.86
CA TRP A 46 6.74 -16.59 9.10
C TRP A 46 6.20 -17.33 10.32
N LEU A 47 5.46 -18.44 10.16
CA LEU A 47 4.83 -19.15 11.28
C LEU A 47 5.84 -19.63 12.34
N CYS A 48 7.04 -20.03 11.93
CA CYS A 48 8.09 -20.56 12.82
C CYS A 48 9.16 -19.52 13.22
N MET A 49 8.98 -18.24 12.88
CA MET A 49 9.96 -17.20 13.21
C MET A 49 9.86 -16.77 14.67
N SER A 50 11.01 -16.53 15.31
CA SER A 50 11.06 -15.85 16.60
C SER A 50 11.01 -14.33 16.43
N MET A 51 10.67 -13.59 17.50
CA MET A 51 10.74 -12.13 17.49
C MET A 51 12.13 -11.60 17.12
N SER A 52 13.20 -12.27 17.56
CA SER A 52 14.58 -11.90 17.20
C SER A 52 14.89 -12.11 15.71
N ASP A 53 14.22 -13.05 15.04
CA ASP A 53 14.40 -13.25 13.60
C ASP A 53 13.63 -12.17 12.81
N ILE A 54 12.49 -11.72 13.33
CA ILE A 54 11.72 -10.61 12.76
C ILE A 54 12.54 -9.31 12.83
N GLU A 55 13.17 -9.01 13.96
CA GLU A 55 14.02 -7.82 14.10
C GLU A 55 15.18 -7.81 13.08
N LYS A 56 15.87 -8.94 12.90
CA LYS A 56 16.92 -9.08 11.87
C LYS A 56 16.37 -8.89 10.46
N LEU A 57 15.18 -9.45 10.18
CA LEU A 57 14.51 -9.31 8.90
C LEU A 57 14.13 -7.85 8.63
N GLU A 58 13.65 -7.11 9.62
CA GLU A 58 13.32 -5.69 9.50
C GLU A 58 14.57 -4.85 9.19
N GLU A 59 15.70 -5.11 9.86
CA GLU A 59 16.96 -4.40 9.60
C GLU A 59 17.49 -4.65 8.19
N GLU A 60 17.51 -5.91 7.74
CA GLU A 60 17.93 -6.26 6.39
C GLU A 60 16.99 -5.66 5.33
N THR A 61 15.67 -5.76 5.56
CA THR A 61 14.67 -5.18 4.64
C THR A 61 14.83 -3.66 4.54
N LYS A 62 15.11 -2.98 5.66
CA LYS A 62 15.38 -1.53 5.66
C LYS A 62 16.58 -1.20 4.79
N ARG A 63 17.68 -1.94 4.92
CA ARG A 63 18.90 -1.76 4.10
C ARG A 63 18.62 -1.99 2.62
N GLN A 64 17.87 -3.04 2.28
CA GLN A 64 17.47 -3.35 0.91
C GLN A 64 16.56 -2.28 0.31
N LEU A 65 15.58 -1.77 1.06
CA LEU A 65 14.68 -0.71 0.62
C LEU A 65 15.45 0.59 0.32
N HIS A 66 16.41 0.97 1.17
CA HIS A 66 17.25 2.15 0.90
C HIS A 66 18.04 2.02 -0.41
N ARG A 67 18.56 0.82 -0.72
CA ARG A 67 19.25 0.55 -2.00
C ARG A 67 18.27 0.63 -3.18
N GLN A 68 17.08 0.04 -3.05
CA GLN A 68 16.06 0.03 -4.10
C GLN A 68 15.49 1.42 -4.39
N ILE A 69 15.40 2.30 -3.38
CA ILE A 69 14.96 3.69 -3.56
C ILE A 69 16.02 4.51 -4.34
N ALA A 70 17.30 4.21 -4.14
CA ALA A 70 18.39 4.85 -4.87
C ALA A 70 18.50 4.34 -6.33
N ASP A 71 17.99 3.15 -6.61
CA ASP A 71 17.90 2.58 -7.95
C ASP A 71 16.80 3.29 -8.77
N SER A 72 17.05 3.52 -10.06
CA SER A 72 16.14 4.27 -10.94
C SER A 72 14.94 3.46 -11.45
N ASP A 73 14.98 2.13 -11.29
CA ASP A 73 13.95 1.23 -11.82
C ASP A 73 12.65 1.28 -10.98
N ARG A 74 11.58 1.78 -11.60
CA ARG A 74 10.24 1.81 -10.99
C ARG A 74 9.64 0.41 -10.95
N LYS A 75 9.32 -0.08 -9.75
CA LYS A 75 8.70 -1.39 -9.52
C LYS A 75 7.42 -1.24 -8.70
N GLY A 76 6.49 -2.18 -8.86
CA GLY A 76 5.31 -2.29 -8.01
C GLY A 76 3.98 -1.92 -8.68
N MET A 77 3.01 -1.52 -7.87
CA MET A 77 1.64 -1.30 -8.33
C MET A 77 1.48 0.09 -8.96
N ALA A 78 1.17 0.13 -10.25
CA ALA A 78 0.70 1.34 -10.89
C ALA A 78 -0.73 1.69 -10.45
N PHE A 79 -0.97 2.98 -10.25
CA PHE A 79 -2.31 3.53 -10.06
C PHE A 79 -2.94 3.79 -11.44
N SER A 80 -3.88 2.96 -11.85
CA SER A 80 -4.37 2.91 -13.23
C SER A 80 -5.60 3.78 -13.52
N GLU A 81 -6.03 4.68 -12.62
CA GLU A 81 -7.33 5.37 -12.73
C GLU A 81 -7.27 6.91 -12.80
N ILE A 82 -6.25 7.48 -13.46
CA ILE A 82 -6.18 8.95 -13.72
C ILE A 82 -6.69 9.32 -15.14
N SER A 83 -7.06 8.35 -15.99
CA SER A 83 -7.50 8.62 -17.37
C SER A 83 -8.87 9.29 -17.54
N LYS A 84 -9.61 9.55 -16.45
CA LYS A 84 -10.96 10.17 -16.53
C LYS A 84 -11.03 11.65 -16.19
N PHE A 85 -9.91 12.30 -15.84
CA PHE A 85 -9.92 13.73 -15.49
C PHE A 85 -9.92 14.70 -16.68
N ASN A 86 -9.63 14.22 -17.92
CA ASN A 86 -9.50 15.08 -19.10
C ASN A 86 -10.72 15.10 -20.06
N ASN A 87 -11.82 14.39 -19.76
CA ASN A 87 -12.96 14.30 -20.69
C ASN A 87 -14.27 14.89 -20.13
N SER A 88 -14.21 15.90 -19.26
CA SER A 88 -15.42 16.58 -18.77
C SER A 88 -15.31 18.11 -18.79
N THR A 89 -14.48 18.64 -19.68
CA THR A 89 -14.41 20.09 -19.96
C THR A 89 -14.50 20.34 -21.46
N VAL A 90 -15.62 19.88 -22.05
CA VAL A 90 -16.30 20.50 -23.20
C VAL A 90 -17.80 20.37 -22.93
#